data_AF-A0A1M4T5N7-F1
#
_entry.id   AF-A0A1M4T5N7-F1
#
_cell.length_a   1.000
_cell.length_b   1.000
_cell.length_c   1.000
_cell.angle_alpha   90.00
_cell.angle_beta   90.00
_cell.angle_gamma   90.00
#
_symmetry.space_group_name_H-M   'P 1'
#
loop_
_entity.id
_entity.type
_entity.pdbx_description
1 polymer ?
#
loop_
_entity_poly.entity_id
_entity_poly.type
_entity_poly.pdbx_seq_one_letter_code
_entity_poly.pdbx_strand_id
1 'polypeptide(L)'
;MNTRNRINKTLYAVLFLIIIPLMLVLWAKYTEDVIDLPAIESILTGWMFIGFGAFLMVTAMFYLKKYGEGLPMNAYPPRKFVTKGPYHYLKHPIYWGFGLLVIGYFILTKSASGLWLVTPITILSMIALVLGYEAIDLKKRFPNEAKSTILDMTEGTTGLADKSSRLVSILWVLAFLFLSNFVISFLVGDSKAAWGKPLNLPINTENQYLLLLSLFFLIAVPLFIERKDLLRNWVIVSILAIFISSYTALLFPSVCAQYLPGQNSFFYYVPIFLMLLSVKIMYKQSKTKGIIFGLLAIVFSCIQLSFSNSAELHLLCSALIFLIAGNYFKIWTFLRKRAEKIANSWQEWVFGKLRVINHGFYVGFGTFFGIFLSGILVGDAYAWAILVFSFIVIVFSALWAQIIEGSEKLKRPYGYYGALVGILFASIAVWAMGYNVWVVIGVISVFMPWVQAIGRFRCLVNGCCHGGKVDNPDIGIKYYHYRSRVCGISDLKGELLHPTPLYAMIWLFLVGFILLSLHNNDFPSPFIFGLYLILTGIGRFVEEAYRGEVQTPIVKGLRLYQWTAIASVLVGMFMTILPVDVVYLTPAVGWETLVSALVGGLFTAFAMGVDFPYSNARFSRLV
;
A
#
# COMPACT_ATOMS: atom_id res chain seq x y z
N MET A 1 -42.44 -6.71 -3.51
CA MET A 1 -40.96 -6.85 -3.53
C MET A 1 -40.65 -8.30 -3.89
N ASN A 2 -39.95 -8.56 -4.99
CA ASN A 2 -39.78 -9.90 -5.58
C ASN A 2 -39.00 -10.86 -4.64
N THR A 3 -39.39 -12.13 -4.51
CA THR A 3 -38.82 -13.12 -3.56
C THR A 3 -37.29 -13.26 -3.71
N ARG A 4 -36.80 -13.24 -4.95
CA ARG A 4 -35.36 -13.26 -5.29
C ARG A 4 -34.58 -12.07 -4.69
N ASN A 5 -35.19 -10.90 -4.62
CA ASN A 5 -34.56 -9.70 -4.05
C ASN A 5 -34.47 -9.80 -2.51
N ARG A 6 -35.45 -10.43 -1.85
CA ARG A 6 -35.37 -10.70 -0.40
C ARG A 6 -34.24 -11.70 -0.11
N ILE A 7 -34.17 -12.80 -0.85
CA ILE A 7 -33.10 -13.82 -0.69
C ILE A 7 -31.71 -13.18 -0.84
N ASN A 8 -31.48 -12.39 -1.90
CA ASN A 8 -30.17 -11.78 -2.12
C ASN A 8 -29.77 -10.80 -0.99
N LYS A 9 -30.72 -10.06 -0.42
CA LYS A 9 -30.47 -9.16 0.71
C LYS A 9 -30.14 -9.94 1.98
N THR A 10 -30.86 -11.03 2.24
CA THR A 10 -30.60 -11.90 3.40
C THR A 10 -29.23 -12.55 3.29
N LEU A 11 -28.87 -13.10 2.12
CA LEU A 11 -27.54 -13.69 1.89
C LEU A 11 -26.42 -12.66 2.09
N TYR A 12 -26.62 -11.44 1.59
CA TYR A 12 -25.68 -10.35 1.79
C TYR A 12 -25.55 -9.99 3.28
N ALA A 13 -26.66 -9.91 4.03
CA ALA A 13 -26.62 -9.67 5.47
C ALA A 13 -25.87 -10.78 6.22
N VAL A 14 -26.15 -12.05 5.91
CA VAL A 14 -25.46 -13.20 6.52
C VAL A 14 -23.96 -13.17 6.22
N LEU A 15 -23.57 -12.81 5.00
CA LEU A 15 -22.16 -12.68 4.62
C LEU A 15 -21.43 -11.68 5.52
N PHE A 16 -21.96 -10.46 5.69
CA PHE A 16 -21.28 -9.39 6.42
C PHE A 16 -21.44 -9.44 7.94
N LEU A 17 -22.55 -9.99 8.45
CA LEU A 17 -22.82 -10.04 9.89
C LEU A 17 -22.35 -11.33 10.55
N ILE A 18 -22.19 -12.41 9.80
CA ILE A 18 -21.86 -13.74 10.34
C ILE A 18 -20.59 -14.30 9.69
N ILE A 19 -20.59 -14.49 8.37
CA ILE A 19 -19.52 -15.23 7.68
C ILE A 19 -18.19 -14.47 7.78
N ILE A 20 -18.15 -13.19 7.43
CA ILE A 20 -16.93 -12.39 7.47
C ILE A 20 -16.39 -12.29 8.91
N PRO A 21 -17.16 -11.88 9.94
CA PRO A 21 -16.66 -11.85 11.31
C PRO A 21 -16.12 -13.20 11.78
N LEU A 22 -16.84 -14.30 11.52
CA LEU A 22 -16.38 -15.65 11.88
C LEU A 22 -15.08 -16.01 11.16
N MET A 23 -14.97 -15.70 9.86
CA MET A 23 -13.76 -15.90 9.08
C MET A 23 -12.57 -15.12 9.66
N LEU A 24 -12.76 -13.87 10.09
CA LEU A 24 -11.70 -13.07 10.70
C LEU A 24 -11.24 -13.67 12.04
N VAL A 25 -12.18 -14.14 12.87
CA VAL A 25 -11.85 -14.79 14.15
C VAL A 25 -11.13 -16.12 13.94
N LEU A 26 -11.59 -16.95 13.01
CA LEU A 26 -10.94 -18.21 12.66
C LEU A 26 -9.55 -17.96 12.07
N TRP A 27 -9.42 -16.97 11.20
CA TRP A 27 -8.14 -16.62 10.61
C TRP A 27 -7.13 -16.24 11.69
N ALA A 28 -7.48 -15.31 12.60
CA ALA A 28 -6.64 -14.93 13.73
C ALA A 28 -6.21 -16.15 14.57
N LYS A 29 -7.16 -17.04 14.89
CA LYS A 29 -6.89 -18.26 15.67
C LYS A 29 -5.86 -19.17 14.98
N TYR A 30 -5.97 -19.38 13.67
CA TYR A 30 -5.08 -20.28 12.93
C TYR A 30 -3.74 -19.64 12.54
N THR A 31 -3.60 -18.32 12.67
CA THR A 31 -2.33 -17.61 12.49
C THR A 31 -1.74 -17.11 13.81
N GLU A 32 -2.25 -17.56 14.96
CA GLU A 32 -1.76 -17.12 16.28
C GLU A 32 -0.33 -17.58 16.51
N ASP A 33 -0.04 -18.86 16.26
CA ASP A 33 1.28 -19.46 16.46
C ASP A 33 2.36 -18.91 15.51
N VAL A 34 1.95 -18.26 14.41
CA VAL A 34 2.87 -17.64 13.43
C VAL A 34 3.23 -16.21 13.81
N ILE A 35 2.39 -15.53 14.60
CA ILE A 35 2.61 -14.13 14.99
C ILE A 35 3.28 -14.08 16.36
N ASP A 36 4.61 -14.03 16.38
CA ASP A 36 5.41 -13.86 17.60
C ASP A 36 5.50 -12.38 18.02
N LEU A 37 4.35 -11.73 18.23
CA LEU A 37 4.24 -10.35 18.70
C LEU A 37 3.46 -10.30 20.02
N PRO A 38 3.72 -9.33 20.90
CA PRO A 38 2.99 -9.23 22.16
C PRO A 38 1.51 -8.93 21.92
N ALA A 39 0.62 -9.63 22.62
CA ALA A 39 -0.80 -9.31 22.66
C ALA A 39 -1.07 -8.13 23.62
N ILE A 40 -2.08 -7.31 23.30
CA ILE A 40 -2.56 -6.26 24.20
C ILE A 40 -3.68 -6.84 25.06
N GLU A 41 -3.52 -6.78 26.39
CA GLU A 41 -4.55 -7.20 27.34
C GLU A 41 -5.11 -6.01 28.11
N SER A 42 -6.41 -5.73 27.92
CA SER A 42 -7.12 -4.76 28.77
C SER A 42 -8.64 -4.96 28.65
N ILE A 43 -9.26 -5.51 29.71
CA ILE A 43 -10.70 -5.80 29.74
C ILE A 43 -11.52 -4.51 29.53
N LEU A 44 -11.18 -3.45 30.27
CA LEU A 44 -11.88 -2.16 30.18
C LEU A 44 -11.77 -1.58 28.77
N THR A 45 -10.55 -1.51 28.23
CA THR A 45 -10.30 -0.94 26.90
C THR A 45 -11.00 -1.75 25.81
N GLY A 46 -10.96 -3.08 25.89
CA GLY A 46 -11.65 -3.96 24.95
C GLY A 46 -13.15 -3.73 24.91
N TRP A 47 -13.81 -3.69 26.07
CA TRP A 47 -15.26 -3.39 26.13
C TRP A 47 -15.60 -1.96 25.71
N MET A 48 -14.75 -0.98 26.01
CA MET A 48 -14.93 0.40 25.52
C MET A 48 -14.93 0.46 23.98
N PHE A 49 -13.95 -0.18 23.34
CA PHE A 49 -13.85 -0.23 21.88
C PHE A 49 -15.03 -0.96 21.23
N ILE A 50 -15.46 -2.10 21.80
CA ILE A 50 -16.64 -2.83 21.33
C ILE A 50 -17.90 -1.99 21.49
N GLY A 51 -18.14 -1.44 22.69
CA GLY A 51 -19.34 -0.67 22.99
C GLY A 51 -19.46 0.57 22.12
N PHE A 52 -18.38 1.34 22.00
CA PHE A 52 -18.35 2.53 21.15
C PHE A 52 -18.45 2.19 19.66
N GLY A 53 -17.75 1.14 19.21
CA GLY A 53 -17.81 0.66 17.83
C GLY A 53 -19.22 0.20 17.43
N ALA A 54 -19.86 -0.61 18.27
CA ALA A 54 -21.23 -1.07 18.07
C ALA A 54 -22.24 0.09 18.09
N PHE A 55 -22.10 1.03 19.03
CA PHE A 55 -22.92 2.24 19.07
C PHE A 55 -22.82 3.04 17.77
N LEU A 56 -21.61 3.28 17.27
CA LEU A 56 -21.38 4.02 16.04
C LEU A 56 -21.97 3.28 14.82
N MET A 57 -21.81 1.96 14.74
CA MET A 57 -22.39 1.14 13.68
C MET A 57 -23.92 1.19 13.69
N VAL A 58 -24.55 0.88 14.82
CA VAL A 58 -26.01 0.79 14.94
C VAL A 58 -26.66 2.15 14.66
N THR A 59 -26.11 3.23 15.22
CA THR A 59 -26.62 4.58 14.97
C THR A 59 -26.45 4.99 13.52
N ALA A 60 -25.29 4.73 12.90
CA ALA A 60 -25.08 5.03 11.48
C ALA A 60 -26.05 4.23 10.57
N MET A 61 -26.21 2.93 10.81
CA MET A 61 -27.15 2.08 10.07
C MET A 61 -28.59 2.59 10.20
N PHE A 62 -29.00 3.02 11.40
CA PHE A 62 -30.32 3.61 11.64
C PHE A 62 -30.52 4.90 10.84
N TYR A 63 -29.56 5.82 10.86
CA TYR A 63 -29.64 7.09 10.11
C TYR A 63 -29.66 6.86 8.61
N LEU A 64 -28.88 5.91 8.10
CA LEU A 64 -28.85 5.56 6.68
C LEU A 64 -30.20 4.96 6.24
N LYS A 65 -30.80 4.11 7.07
CA LYS A 65 -32.15 3.58 6.81
C LYS A 65 -33.22 4.66 6.86
N LYS A 66 -33.20 5.51 7.90
CA LYS A 66 -34.25 6.52 8.15
C LYS A 66 -34.21 7.68 7.16
N TYR A 67 -33.02 8.22 6.86
CA TYR A 67 -32.88 9.42 6.04
C TYR A 67 -32.35 9.15 4.63
N GLY A 68 -31.63 8.03 4.43
CA GLY A 68 -31.09 7.64 3.13
C GLY A 68 -32.04 6.77 2.28
N GLU A 69 -33.12 6.25 2.89
CA GLU A 69 -34.08 5.32 2.26
C GLU A 69 -33.40 4.08 1.64
N GLY A 70 -32.29 3.63 2.22
CA GLY A 70 -31.49 2.48 1.78
C GLY A 70 -31.20 1.49 2.89
N LEU A 71 -30.56 0.39 2.51
CA LEU A 71 -29.95 -0.52 3.48
C LEU A 71 -28.47 -0.15 3.67
N PRO A 72 -27.87 -0.44 4.84
CA PRO A 72 -26.44 -0.29 5.06
C PRO A 72 -25.66 -1.40 4.32
N MET A 73 -25.87 -1.52 3.02
CA MET A 73 -25.32 -2.55 2.15
C MET A 73 -24.86 -1.88 0.87
N ASN A 74 -23.58 -2.01 0.52
CA ASN A 74 -23.03 -1.36 -0.67
C ASN A 74 -23.68 -1.87 -1.99
N ALA A 75 -24.24 -3.08 -1.97
CA ALA A 75 -25.02 -3.66 -3.06
C ALA A 75 -26.45 -3.10 -3.16
N TYR A 76 -26.95 -2.44 -2.09
CA TYR A 76 -28.28 -1.84 -2.04
C TYR A 76 -28.21 -0.43 -1.44
N PRO A 77 -27.51 0.49 -2.13
CA PRO A 77 -27.12 1.75 -1.53
C PRO A 77 -28.32 2.70 -1.31
N PRO A 78 -28.16 3.71 -0.44
CA PRO A 78 -29.20 4.70 -0.16
C PRO A 78 -29.52 5.56 -1.37
N ARG A 79 -30.81 5.91 -1.53
CA ARG A 79 -31.32 6.77 -2.61
C ARG A 79 -31.05 8.24 -2.35
N LYS A 80 -31.00 8.64 -1.07
CA LYS A 80 -30.75 10.01 -0.63
C LYS A 80 -29.39 10.11 0.06
N PHE A 81 -28.73 11.25 -0.14
CA PHE A 81 -27.48 11.56 0.53
C PHE A 81 -27.74 11.91 2.00
N VAL A 82 -27.02 11.28 2.93
CA VAL A 82 -27.25 11.44 4.37
C VAL A 82 -26.10 12.22 4.99
N THR A 83 -26.44 13.37 5.60
CA THR A 83 -25.49 14.26 6.29
C THR A 83 -25.80 14.41 7.78
N LYS A 84 -26.85 13.72 8.28
CA LYS A 84 -27.31 13.80 9.68
C LYS A 84 -26.70 12.72 10.56
N GLY A 85 -26.64 12.99 11.87
CA GLY A 85 -26.16 12.02 12.86
C GLY A 85 -24.67 11.71 12.68
N PRO A 86 -24.24 10.44 12.76
CA PRO A 86 -22.83 10.07 12.58
C PRO A 86 -22.21 10.53 11.25
N TYR A 87 -23.02 10.64 10.18
CA TYR A 87 -22.58 11.11 8.86
C TYR A 87 -22.27 12.60 8.80
N HIS A 88 -22.64 13.35 9.84
CA HIS A 88 -22.23 14.75 10.00
C HIS A 88 -20.74 14.87 10.37
N TYR A 89 -20.23 13.88 11.12
CA TYR A 89 -18.86 13.88 11.64
C TYR A 89 -17.91 13.09 10.76
N LEU A 90 -18.32 11.91 10.29
CA LEU A 90 -17.49 10.96 9.54
C LEU A 90 -18.16 10.56 8.22
N LYS A 91 -17.37 10.39 7.16
CA LYS A 91 -17.87 9.87 5.87
C LYS A 91 -18.32 8.41 5.93
N HIS A 92 -17.58 7.59 6.69
CA HIS A 92 -17.80 6.14 6.76
C HIS A 92 -17.90 5.64 8.21
N PRO A 93 -18.88 6.12 9.01
CA PRO A 93 -18.99 5.80 10.43
C PRO A 93 -19.19 4.29 10.70
N ILE A 94 -19.83 3.55 9.78
CA ILE A 94 -19.98 2.09 9.91
C ILE A 94 -18.62 1.39 9.87
N TYR A 95 -17.71 1.78 8.97
CA TYR A 95 -16.37 1.19 8.89
C TYR A 95 -15.49 1.57 10.08
N TRP A 96 -15.59 2.82 10.55
CA TRP A 96 -14.95 3.21 11.81
C TRP A 96 -15.44 2.35 12.97
N GLY A 97 -16.76 2.18 13.11
CA GLY A 97 -17.32 1.38 14.19
C GLY A 97 -16.94 -0.11 14.10
N PHE A 98 -16.89 -0.68 12.89
CA PHE A 98 -16.45 -2.06 12.69
C PHE A 98 -14.96 -2.24 13.02
N GLY A 99 -14.10 -1.32 12.59
CA GLY A 99 -12.68 -1.35 12.95
C GLY A 99 -12.45 -1.31 14.47
N LEU A 100 -13.16 -0.43 15.19
CA LEU A 100 -13.10 -0.34 16.64
C LEU A 100 -13.62 -1.63 17.31
N LEU A 101 -14.70 -2.22 16.78
CA LEU A 101 -15.23 -3.49 17.28
C LEU A 101 -14.21 -4.62 17.14
N VAL A 102 -13.56 -4.75 15.97
CA VAL A 102 -12.54 -5.78 15.72
C VAL A 102 -11.32 -5.59 16.64
N ILE A 103 -10.85 -4.35 16.81
CA ILE A 103 -9.76 -4.02 17.77
C ILE A 103 -10.15 -4.45 19.18
N GLY A 104 -11.33 -4.01 19.66
CA GLY A 104 -11.79 -4.30 21.01
C GLY A 104 -11.96 -5.80 21.26
N TYR A 105 -12.48 -6.54 20.28
CA TYR A 105 -12.61 -7.99 20.35
C TYR A 105 -11.26 -8.68 20.55
N PHE A 106 -10.25 -8.35 19.73
CA PHE A 106 -8.96 -9.01 19.83
C PHE A 106 -8.12 -8.58 21.05
N ILE A 107 -8.38 -7.39 21.61
CA ILE A 107 -7.87 -7.01 22.95
C ILE A 107 -8.50 -7.90 24.03
N LEU A 108 -9.81 -8.15 23.98
CA LEU A 108 -10.49 -9.01 24.96
C LEU A 108 -10.07 -10.48 24.86
N THR A 109 -9.87 -10.99 23.64
CA THR A 109 -9.44 -12.38 23.43
C THR A 109 -7.93 -12.55 23.48
N LYS A 110 -7.16 -11.49 23.76
CA LYS A 110 -5.69 -11.49 23.83
C LYS A 110 -5.01 -12.09 22.59
N SER A 111 -5.55 -11.82 21.41
CA SER A 111 -5.00 -12.37 20.15
C SER A 111 -4.04 -11.37 19.53
N ALA A 112 -2.75 -11.72 19.52
CA ALA A 112 -1.71 -10.95 18.85
C ALA A 112 -1.94 -10.95 17.33
N SER A 113 -2.30 -12.12 16.77
CA SER A 113 -2.59 -12.24 15.34
C SER A 113 -3.81 -11.42 14.94
N GLY A 114 -4.84 -11.42 15.78
CA GLY A 114 -6.02 -10.58 15.62
C GLY A 114 -5.68 -9.09 15.53
N LEU A 115 -4.81 -8.60 16.41
CA LEU A 115 -4.46 -7.18 16.49
C LEU A 115 -3.45 -6.73 15.43
N TRP A 116 -2.44 -7.54 15.15
CA TRP A 116 -1.28 -7.13 14.33
C TRP A 116 -1.34 -7.62 12.88
N LEU A 117 -2.14 -8.65 12.58
CA LEU A 117 -2.34 -9.18 11.23
C LEU A 117 -3.76 -8.90 10.72
N VAL A 118 -4.76 -9.45 11.41
CA VAL A 118 -6.15 -9.46 10.91
C VAL A 118 -6.77 -8.07 10.91
N THR A 119 -6.61 -7.30 11.98
CA THR A 119 -7.18 -5.96 12.10
C THR A 119 -6.62 -4.99 11.05
N PRO A 120 -5.29 -4.84 10.86
CA PRO A 120 -4.75 -3.92 9.86
C PRO A 120 -5.16 -4.31 8.44
N ILE A 121 -5.16 -5.61 8.10
CA ILE A 121 -5.59 -6.09 6.79
C ILE A 121 -7.09 -5.85 6.56
N THR A 122 -7.91 -6.02 7.59
CA THR A 122 -9.34 -5.72 7.53
C THR A 122 -9.57 -4.23 7.28
N ILE A 123 -8.86 -3.35 7.99
CA ILE A 123 -8.92 -1.90 7.79
C ILE A 123 -8.45 -1.52 6.38
N LEU A 124 -7.33 -2.07 5.90
CA LEU A 124 -6.84 -1.87 4.54
C LEU A 124 -7.86 -2.34 3.49
N SER A 125 -8.54 -3.46 3.74
CA SER A 125 -9.59 -3.99 2.85
C SER A 125 -10.82 -3.08 2.83
N MET A 126 -11.23 -2.52 3.98
CA MET A 126 -12.29 -1.51 4.03
C MET A 126 -11.91 -0.24 3.26
N ILE A 127 -10.67 0.24 3.43
CA ILE A 127 -10.15 1.40 2.68
C ILE A 127 -10.15 1.10 1.18
N ALA A 128 -9.71 -0.09 0.77
CA ALA A 128 -9.71 -0.50 -0.62
C ALA A 128 -11.13 -0.59 -1.20
N LEU A 129 -12.11 -1.09 -0.43
CA LEU A 129 -13.51 -1.10 -0.83
C LEU A 129 -14.07 0.32 -1.01
N VAL A 130 -13.71 1.25 -0.12
CA VAL A 130 -14.09 2.67 -0.26
C VAL A 130 -13.46 3.28 -1.51
N LEU A 131 -12.14 3.16 -1.68
CA LEU A 131 -11.41 3.80 -2.77
C LEU A 131 -11.68 3.16 -4.14
N GLY A 132 -11.94 1.85 -4.17
CA GLY A 132 -12.12 1.06 -5.38
C GLY A 132 -13.60 0.84 -5.79
N TYR A 133 -14.55 1.20 -4.93
CA TYR A 133 -15.97 1.04 -5.24
C TYR A 133 -16.82 2.19 -4.68
N GLU A 134 -16.92 2.32 -3.35
CA GLU A 134 -17.96 3.18 -2.75
C GLU A 134 -17.78 4.67 -3.06
N ALA A 135 -16.57 5.21 -2.97
CA ALA A 135 -16.32 6.63 -3.23
C ALA A 135 -16.60 7.01 -4.69
N ILE A 136 -16.27 6.11 -5.61
CA ILE A 136 -16.52 6.28 -7.05
C ILE A 136 -18.02 6.23 -7.33
N ASP A 137 -18.72 5.24 -6.77
CA ASP A 137 -20.17 5.10 -6.88
C ASP A 137 -20.91 6.30 -6.26
N LEU A 138 -20.48 6.76 -5.08
CA LEU A 138 -21.02 7.94 -4.41
C LEU A 138 -20.80 9.22 -5.24
N LYS A 139 -19.67 9.34 -5.96
CA LYS A 139 -19.41 10.44 -6.91
C LYS A 139 -20.34 10.41 -8.11
N LYS A 140 -20.68 9.22 -8.61
CA LYS A 140 -21.61 9.07 -9.73
C LYS A 140 -23.07 9.35 -9.33
N ARG A 141 -23.51 8.84 -8.18
CA ARG A 141 -24.90 8.99 -7.72
C ARG A 141 -25.22 10.38 -7.18
N PHE A 142 -24.25 11.02 -6.52
CA PHE A 142 -24.42 12.33 -5.91
C PHE A 142 -23.27 13.26 -6.35
N PRO A 143 -23.30 13.77 -7.60
CA PRO A 143 -22.24 14.63 -8.13
C PRO A 143 -22.23 16.03 -7.51
N ASN A 144 -23.40 16.57 -7.14
CA ASN A 144 -23.56 17.96 -6.68
C ASN A 144 -23.58 18.11 -5.16
N GLU A 145 -23.53 17.01 -4.40
CA GLU A 145 -23.61 17.04 -2.94
C GLU A 145 -22.24 17.35 -2.33
N ALA A 146 -22.23 18.26 -1.34
CA ALA A 146 -21.06 18.54 -0.53
C ALA A 146 -20.75 17.34 0.37
N LYS A 147 -19.57 16.75 0.18
CA LYS A 147 -19.15 15.52 0.89
C LYS A 147 -18.30 15.79 2.11
N SER A 148 -18.13 17.05 2.50
CA SER A 148 -17.34 17.43 3.66
C SER A 148 -18.07 17.09 4.95
N THR A 149 -17.34 16.51 5.90
CA THR A 149 -17.80 16.26 7.28
C THR A 149 -16.98 17.10 8.26
N ILE A 150 -17.45 17.22 9.52
CA ILE A 150 -16.73 18.01 10.53
C ILE A 150 -15.29 17.51 10.71
N LEU A 151 -15.09 16.19 10.76
CA LEU A 151 -13.76 15.60 10.96
C LEU A 151 -12.99 15.41 9.66
N ASP A 152 -13.44 15.97 8.53
CA ASP A 152 -12.64 15.94 7.32
C ASP A 152 -11.42 16.84 7.41
N MET A 153 -10.40 16.50 6.62
CA MET A 153 -9.25 17.39 6.43
C MET A 153 -9.69 18.72 5.82
N THR A 154 -9.14 19.81 6.35
CA THR A 154 -9.33 21.20 5.89
C THR A 154 -9.25 21.32 4.38
N GLU A 155 -10.17 22.07 3.77
CA GLU A 155 -10.19 22.31 2.33
C GLU A 155 -8.94 23.04 1.83
N GLY A 156 -8.52 22.76 0.59
CA GLY A 156 -7.30 23.33 -0.01
C GLY A 156 -7.46 24.74 -0.58
N THR A 157 -8.35 25.55 -0.02
CA THR A 157 -8.62 26.92 -0.48
C THR A 157 -7.66 27.94 0.13
N THR A 158 -7.48 29.09 -0.50
CA THR A 158 -6.62 30.18 0.01
C THR A 158 -7.26 31.02 1.13
N GLY A 159 -8.50 30.72 1.52
CA GLY A 159 -9.21 31.44 2.57
C GLY A 159 -8.59 31.29 3.97
N LEU A 160 -9.08 32.11 4.91
CA LEU A 160 -8.63 32.08 6.31
C LEU A 160 -9.04 30.79 7.03
N ALA A 161 -8.13 30.24 7.81
CA ALA A 161 -8.35 29.05 8.62
C ALA A 161 -9.23 29.38 9.84
N ASP A 162 -10.39 28.75 9.90
CA ASP A 162 -11.32 28.86 11.01
C ASP A 162 -10.92 28.00 12.21
N LYS A 163 -11.54 28.26 13.37
CA LYS A 163 -11.25 27.56 14.62
C LYS A 163 -11.51 26.05 14.51
N SER A 164 -12.57 25.63 13.79
CA SER A 164 -12.91 24.22 13.65
C SER A 164 -11.85 23.48 12.84
N SER A 165 -11.46 24.03 11.69
CA SER A 165 -10.37 23.48 10.85
C SER A 165 -9.06 23.29 11.63
N ARG A 166 -8.70 24.24 12.50
CA ARG A 166 -7.50 24.16 13.36
C ARG A 166 -7.59 23.05 14.39
N LEU A 167 -8.72 22.94 15.09
CA LEU A 167 -8.95 21.89 16.10
C LEU A 167 -8.93 20.50 15.47
N VAL A 168 -9.58 20.32 14.31
CA VAL A 168 -9.60 19.06 13.58
C VAL A 168 -8.18 18.69 13.09
N SER A 169 -7.41 19.68 12.65
CA SER A 169 -6.01 19.48 12.25
C SER A 169 -5.13 19.01 13.42
N ILE A 170 -5.30 19.61 14.61
CA ILE A 170 -4.61 19.17 15.85
C ILE A 170 -5.03 17.74 16.19
N LEU A 171 -6.33 17.48 16.21
CA LEU A 171 -6.89 16.17 16.57
C LEU A 171 -6.30 15.05 15.71
N TRP A 172 -6.27 15.22 14.37
CA TRP A 172 -5.75 14.18 13.49
C TRP A 172 -4.25 13.96 13.63
N VAL A 173 -3.45 15.03 13.66
CA VAL A 173 -2.00 14.90 13.79
C VAL A 173 -1.64 14.25 15.12
N LEU A 174 -2.28 14.64 16.22
CA LEU A 174 -2.05 14.03 17.53
C LEU A 174 -2.55 12.58 17.61
N ALA A 175 -3.74 12.28 17.07
CA ALA A 175 -4.28 10.92 17.09
C ALA A 175 -3.35 9.93 16.36
N PHE A 176 -2.85 10.31 15.18
CA PHE A 176 -1.90 9.47 14.44
C PHE A 176 -0.52 9.42 15.10
N LEU A 177 -0.04 10.53 15.68
CA LEU A 177 1.23 10.55 16.41
C LEU A 177 1.19 9.61 17.62
N PHE A 178 0.15 9.71 18.44
CA PHE A 178 0.02 8.87 19.63
C PHE A 178 -0.16 7.40 19.27
N LEU A 179 -0.98 7.09 18.27
CA LEU A 179 -1.11 5.72 17.78
C LEU A 179 0.22 5.17 17.26
N SER A 180 0.95 5.95 16.45
CA SER A 180 2.26 5.55 15.94
C SER A 180 3.26 5.32 17.07
N ASN A 181 3.39 6.27 18.00
CA ASN A 181 4.32 6.16 19.12
C ASN A 181 3.97 4.97 20.02
N PHE A 182 2.68 4.73 20.27
CA PHE A 182 2.22 3.57 21.01
C PHE A 182 2.63 2.27 20.30
N VAL A 183 2.31 2.12 19.01
CA VAL A 183 2.62 0.91 18.24
C VAL A 183 4.14 0.65 18.19
N ILE A 184 4.94 1.69 17.91
CA ILE A 184 6.41 1.55 17.86
C ILE A 184 6.96 1.20 19.25
N SER A 185 6.55 1.91 20.29
CA SER A 185 7.00 1.64 21.66
C SER A 185 6.60 0.25 22.13
N PHE A 186 5.40 -0.23 21.77
CA PHE A 186 4.87 -1.51 22.22
C PHE A 186 5.48 -2.70 21.48
N LEU A 187 5.69 -2.58 20.17
CA LEU A 187 6.21 -3.69 19.36
C LEU A 187 7.74 -3.74 19.30
N VAL A 188 8.39 -2.58 19.26
CA VAL A 188 9.83 -2.50 18.97
C VAL A 188 10.57 -1.50 19.87
N GLY A 189 9.94 -1.04 20.96
CA GLY A 189 10.52 -0.05 21.87
C GLY A 189 11.79 -0.52 22.58
N ASP A 190 11.94 -1.84 22.79
CA ASP A 190 13.11 -2.45 23.43
C ASP A 190 14.26 -2.74 22.45
N SER A 191 14.11 -2.36 21.17
CA SER A 191 15.14 -2.57 20.16
C SER A 191 16.39 -1.73 20.44
N LYS A 192 17.55 -2.40 20.43
CA LYS A 192 18.84 -1.73 20.64
C LYS A 192 19.21 -0.89 19.42
N ALA A 193 19.72 0.32 19.68
CA ALA A 193 20.27 1.18 18.65
C ALA A 193 21.41 0.47 17.89
N ALA A 194 21.38 0.56 16.56
CA ALA A 194 22.43 0.02 15.71
C ALA A 194 23.78 0.72 15.99
N TRP A 195 23.76 2.03 16.30
CA TRP A 195 24.89 2.81 16.78
C TRP A 195 24.40 4.11 17.44
N GLY A 196 25.34 4.87 18.03
CA GLY A 196 25.06 6.19 18.58
C GLY A 196 24.64 6.18 20.04
N LYS A 197 24.48 7.39 20.62
CA LYS A 197 24.12 7.61 22.03
C LYS A 197 23.16 8.79 22.18
N PRO A 198 22.45 8.90 23.32
CA PRO A 198 21.68 10.10 23.63
C PRO A 198 22.58 11.35 23.67
N LEU A 199 22.03 12.52 23.31
CA LEU A 199 22.77 13.77 23.34
C LEU A 199 23.02 14.23 24.78
N ASN A 200 24.29 14.40 25.17
CA ASN A 200 24.63 14.88 26.51
C ASN A 200 24.44 16.40 26.62
N LEU A 201 23.44 16.83 27.38
CA LEU A 201 23.17 18.23 27.70
C LEU A 201 23.13 18.43 29.22
N PRO A 202 23.49 19.61 29.75
CA PRO A 202 23.37 19.94 31.17
C PRO A 202 21.91 20.22 31.55
N ILE A 203 21.02 19.26 31.28
CA ILE A 203 19.59 19.30 31.52
C ILE A 203 19.24 18.11 32.40
N ASN A 204 18.30 18.28 33.33
CA ASN A 204 17.85 17.18 34.16
C ASN A 204 17.06 16.16 33.31
N THR A 205 17.74 15.09 32.88
CA THR A 205 17.15 13.97 32.12
C THR A 205 16.19 13.11 32.92
N GLU A 206 16.14 13.27 34.26
CA GLU A 206 15.11 12.65 35.09
C GLU A 206 13.75 13.35 34.92
N ASN A 207 13.75 14.63 34.52
CA ASN A 207 12.54 15.39 34.30
C ASN A 207 11.93 15.13 32.92
N GLN A 208 11.19 14.02 32.79
CA GLN A 208 10.50 13.64 31.56
C GLN A 208 9.45 14.67 31.08
N TYR A 209 8.98 15.58 31.94
CA TYR A 209 8.01 16.62 31.57
C TYR A 209 8.59 17.65 30.59
N LEU A 210 9.91 17.72 30.44
CA LEU A 210 10.54 18.59 29.43
C LEU A 210 10.11 18.23 28.00
N LEU A 211 9.71 16.97 27.75
CA LEU A 211 9.18 16.52 26.46
C LEU A 211 7.84 17.19 26.12
N LEU A 212 7.04 17.61 27.12
CA LEU A 212 5.77 18.30 26.91
C LEU A 212 5.93 19.62 26.16
N LEU A 213 7.08 20.30 26.27
CA LEU A 213 7.35 21.53 25.54
C LEU A 213 7.25 21.34 24.03
N SER A 214 7.69 20.18 23.55
CA SER A 214 7.63 19.79 22.14
C SER A 214 6.20 19.48 21.69
N LEU A 215 5.40 18.88 22.57
CA LEU A 215 3.98 18.64 22.33
C LEU A 215 3.19 19.95 22.30
N PHE A 216 3.45 20.88 23.23
CA PHE A 216 2.84 22.21 23.22
C PHE A 216 3.23 23.01 21.98
N PHE A 217 4.48 22.92 21.54
CA PHE A 217 4.91 23.49 20.26
C PHE A 217 4.07 22.95 19.10
N LEU A 218 3.92 21.62 19.00
CA LEU A 218 3.15 20.99 17.93
C LEU A 218 1.67 21.42 17.95
N ILE A 219 1.05 21.53 19.13
CA ILE A 219 -0.32 22.00 19.31
C ILE A 219 -0.45 23.49 18.93
N ALA A 220 0.55 24.30 19.24
CA ALA A 220 0.53 25.74 18.97
C ALA A 220 0.62 26.04 17.46
N VAL A 221 1.43 25.30 16.69
CA VAL A 221 1.67 25.54 15.25
C VAL A 221 0.39 25.84 14.44
N PRO A 222 -0.64 24.96 14.42
CA PRO A 222 -1.86 25.21 13.64
C PRO A 222 -2.67 26.43 14.11
N LEU A 223 -2.51 26.89 15.36
CA LEU A 223 -3.16 28.11 15.85
C LEU A 223 -2.58 29.37 15.20
N PHE A 224 -1.32 29.32 14.76
CA PHE A 224 -0.64 30.42 14.07
C PHE A 224 -0.69 30.32 12.54
N ILE A 225 -1.19 29.19 11.99
CA ILE A 225 -1.45 29.06 10.55
C ILE A 225 -2.71 29.85 10.17
N GLU A 226 -2.55 30.81 9.27
CA GLU A 226 -3.63 31.71 8.86
C GLU A 226 -4.42 31.21 7.67
N ARG A 227 -3.78 30.53 6.70
CA ARG A 227 -4.43 30.10 5.46
C ARG A 227 -4.81 28.61 5.48
N LYS A 228 -5.97 28.27 4.93
CA LYS A 228 -6.50 26.89 4.88
C LYS A 228 -5.62 25.95 4.04
N ASP A 229 -5.09 26.42 2.92
CA ASP A 229 -4.16 25.66 2.07
C ASP A 229 -2.88 25.24 2.82
N LEU A 230 -2.28 26.17 3.58
CA LEU A 230 -1.11 25.90 4.41
C LEU A 230 -1.44 24.94 5.56
N LEU A 231 -2.61 25.09 6.20
CA LEU A 231 -3.06 24.22 7.28
C LEU A 231 -3.29 22.80 6.76
N ARG A 232 -4.00 22.66 5.64
CA ARG A 232 -4.18 21.38 4.94
C ARG A 232 -2.83 20.75 4.59
N ASN A 233 -1.90 21.54 4.04
CA ASN A 233 -0.58 21.05 3.70
C ASN A 233 0.19 20.58 4.93
N TRP A 234 0.11 21.30 6.06
CA TRP A 234 0.72 20.88 7.34
C TRP A 234 0.15 19.55 7.85
N VAL A 235 -1.17 19.36 7.79
CA VAL A 235 -1.81 18.09 8.17
C VAL A 235 -1.33 16.95 7.29
N ILE A 236 -1.35 17.13 5.96
CA ILE A 236 -0.95 16.09 5.00
C ILE A 236 0.51 15.69 5.22
N VAL A 237 1.44 16.66 5.31
CA VAL A 237 2.86 16.33 5.48
C VAL A 237 3.15 15.71 6.83
N SER A 238 2.47 16.14 7.89
CA SER A 238 2.65 15.57 9.24
C SER A 238 2.14 14.12 9.29
N ILE A 239 0.93 13.86 8.80
CA ILE A 239 0.37 12.50 8.76
C ILE A 239 1.21 11.58 7.86
N LEU A 240 1.63 12.06 6.68
CA LEU A 240 2.50 11.30 5.79
C LEU A 240 3.83 10.97 6.46
N ALA A 241 4.44 11.93 7.17
CA ALA A 241 5.69 11.72 7.88
C ALA A 241 5.54 10.72 9.04
N ILE A 242 4.43 10.78 9.78
CA ILE A 242 4.11 9.80 10.81
C ILE A 242 3.97 8.40 10.20
N PHE A 243 3.24 8.23 9.10
CA PHE A 243 3.13 6.94 8.42
C PHE A 243 4.48 6.41 7.93
N ILE A 244 5.33 7.26 7.34
CA ILE A 244 6.68 6.87 6.93
C ILE A 244 7.48 6.45 8.18
N SER A 245 7.40 7.22 9.26
CA SER A 245 8.06 6.91 10.54
C SER A 245 7.63 5.54 11.07
N SER A 246 6.33 5.28 11.21
CA SER A 246 5.81 3.98 11.69
C SER A 246 6.26 2.85 10.78
N TYR A 247 6.13 3.04 9.47
CA TYR A 247 6.53 2.03 8.49
C TYR A 247 8.02 1.70 8.59
N THR A 248 8.90 2.70 8.60
CA THR A 248 10.36 2.46 8.69
C THR A 248 10.79 1.96 10.06
N ALA A 249 10.15 2.40 11.15
CA ALA A 249 10.46 1.94 12.50
C ALA A 249 10.10 0.47 12.72
N LEU A 250 9.00 -0.02 12.11
CA LEU A 250 8.64 -1.43 12.19
C LEU A 250 9.52 -2.32 11.29
N LEU A 251 9.98 -1.81 10.14
CA LEU A 251 10.87 -2.56 9.25
C LEU A 251 12.33 -2.60 9.74
N PHE A 252 12.82 -1.49 10.30
CA PHE A 252 14.22 -1.30 10.70
C PHE A 252 14.31 -0.70 12.11
N PRO A 253 13.88 -1.45 13.15
CA PRO A 253 13.71 -0.90 14.49
C PRO A 253 15.00 -0.37 15.09
N SER A 254 16.13 -1.08 14.89
CA SER A 254 17.46 -0.66 15.37
C SER A 254 17.96 0.67 14.81
N VAL A 255 17.33 1.20 13.75
CA VAL A 255 17.68 2.46 13.10
C VAL A 255 16.57 3.50 13.29
N CYS A 256 15.34 3.15 12.93
CA CYS A 256 14.25 4.12 12.79
C CYS A 256 13.34 4.24 14.03
N ALA A 257 13.34 3.26 14.94
CA ALA A 257 12.58 3.35 16.20
C ALA A 257 13.33 4.13 17.30
N GLN A 258 14.61 4.44 17.09
CA GLN A 258 15.54 4.95 18.10
C GLN A 258 15.25 6.37 18.61
N TYR A 259 14.24 7.02 18.04
CA TYR A 259 13.76 8.30 18.55
C TYR A 259 12.97 8.15 19.85
N LEU A 260 12.30 7.02 20.09
CA LEU A 260 11.51 6.83 21.30
C LEU A 260 12.41 6.32 22.45
N PRO A 261 12.45 7.01 23.60
CA PRO A 261 12.94 6.39 24.83
C PRO A 261 12.07 5.20 25.23
N GLY A 262 12.65 4.27 26.00
CA GLY A 262 11.94 3.15 26.62
C GLY A 262 10.73 3.54 27.48
N GLN A 263 9.98 2.52 27.93
CA GLN A 263 8.57 2.58 28.34
C GLN A 263 8.19 3.76 29.28
N ASN A 264 7.03 4.38 28.97
CA ASN A 264 6.25 5.43 29.68
C ASN A 264 6.25 6.87 29.09
N SER A 265 7.19 7.26 28.22
CA SER A 265 7.22 8.63 27.67
C SER A 265 6.62 8.78 26.26
N PHE A 266 6.10 7.70 25.66
CA PHE A 266 5.63 7.68 24.26
C PHE A 266 4.48 8.68 23.97
N PHE A 267 3.65 9.00 24.97
CA PHE A 267 2.55 9.96 24.84
C PHE A 267 3.00 11.39 24.60
N TYR A 268 4.19 11.76 25.09
CA TYR A 268 4.64 13.16 25.07
C TYR A 268 5.77 13.40 24.06
N TYR A 269 6.27 12.33 23.44
CA TYR A 269 7.39 12.42 22.52
C TYR A 269 6.97 12.94 21.13
N VAL A 270 7.68 13.95 20.64
CA VAL A 270 7.43 14.53 19.30
C VAL A 270 8.71 14.40 18.47
N PRO A 271 8.69 13.57 17.41
CA PRO A 271 9.83 13.44 16.51
C PRO A 271 10.26 14.78 15.88
N ILE A 272 11.57 14.97 15.74
CA ILE A 272 12.16 16.19 15.16
C ILE A 272 11.57 16.51 13.77
N PHE A 273 11.25 15.50 12.96
CA PHE A 273 10.67 15.75 11.64
C PHE A 273 9.36 16.56 11.69
N LEU A 274 8.52 16.40 12.72
CA LEU A 274 7.29 17.18 12.87
C LEU A 274 7.59 18.65 13.19
N MET A 275 8.64 18.91 13.95
CA MET A 275 9.09 20.28 14.21
C MET A 275 9.63 20.92 12.94
N LEU A 276 10.50 20.22 12.19
CA LEU A 276 11.05 20.72 10.93
C LEU A 276 9.96 20.99 9.88
N LEU A 277 8.97 20.10 9.76
CA LEU A 277 7.83 20.30 8.87
C LEU A 277 7.00 21.52 9.29
N SER A 278 6.77 21.69 10.59
CA SER A 278 6.06 22.85 11.13
C SER A 278 6.78 24.17 10.82
N VAL A 279 8.11 24.20 11.02
CA VAL A 279 8.96 25.35 10.68
C VAL A 279 8.89 25.65 9.19
N LYS A 280 8.96 24.63 8.32
CA LYS A 280 8.83 24.80 6.86
C LYS A 280 7.50 25.45 6.46
N ILE A 281 6.39 25.10 7.12
CA ILE A 281 5.08 25.71 6.87
C ILE A 281 5.05 27.16 7.37
N MET A 282 5.62 27.43 8.55
CA MET A 282 5.72 28.80 9.09
C MET A 282 6.51 29.72 8.17
N TYR A 283 7.65 29.25 7.62
CA TYR A 283 8.42 30.00 6.62
C TYR A 283 7.63 30.32 5.35
N LYS A 284 6.76 29.39 4.89
CA LYS A 284 5.88 29.64 3.74
C LYS A 284 4.80 30.68 4.02
N GLN A 285 4.45 30.91 5.29
CA GLN A 285 3.49 31.95 5.67
C GLN A 285 4.18 33.30 5.87
N SER A 286 5.29 33.33 6.64
CA SER A 286 6.03 34.54 6.95
C SER A 286 7.45 34.21 7.39
N LYS A 287 8.43 34.95 6.87
CA LYS A 287 9.86 34.77 7.21
C LYS A 287 10.09 34.96 8.72
N THR A 288 9.45 35.96 9.33
CA THR A 288 9.56 36.24 10.77
C THR A 288 9.01 35.09 11.61
N LYS A 289 7.82 34.59 11.28
CA LYS A 289 7.24 33.41 11.96
C LYS A 289 8.13 32.17 11.79
N GLY A 290 8.67 31.96 10.59
CA GLY A 290 9.62 30.88 10.32
C GLY A 290 10.88 30.94 11.20
N ILE A 291 11.47 32.12 11.38
CA ILE A 291 12.65 32.31 12.25
C ILE A 291 12.31 32.02 13.71
N ILE A 292 11.21 32.59 14.23
CA ILE A 292 10.79 32.41 15.63
C ILE A 292 10.53 30.92 15.92
N PHE A 293 9.69 30.27 15.10
CA PHE A 293 9.40 28.85 15.26
C PHE A 293 10.64 27.97 15.01
N GLY A 294 11.56 28.41 14.16
CA GLY A 294 12.84 27.74 13.92
C GLY A 294 13.73 27.73 15.15
N LEU A 295 13.90 28.87 15.82
CA LEU A 295 14.67 28.97 17.07
C LEU A 295 14.07 28.08 18.17
N LEU A 296 12.74 28.10 18.32
CA LEU A 296 12.04 27.22 19.26
C LEU A 296 12.24 25.74 18.92
N ALA A 297 12.09 25.38 17.64
CA ALA A 297 12.28 24.00 17.18
C ALA A 297 13.69 23.48 17.42
N ILE A 298 14.73 24.32 17.32
CA ILE A 298 16.12 23.93 17.64
C ILE A 298 16.22 23.55 19.12
N VAL A 299 15.75 24.42 20.02
CA VAL A 299 15.79 24.16 21.48
C VAL A 299 15.03 22.87 21.82
N PHE A 300 13.82 22.71 21.29
CA PHE A 300 13.01 21.52 21.55
C PHE A 300 13.58 20.26 20.92
N SER A 301 14.22 20.35 19.75
CA SER A 301 14.93 19.22 19.12
C SER A 301 16.11 18.76 19.97
N CYS A 302 16.90 19.69 20.51
CA CYS A 302 18.00 19.37 21.44
C CYS A 302 17.50 18.64 22.68
N ILE A 303 16.37 19.08 23.25
CA ILE A 303 15.71 18.35 24.35
C ILE A 303 15.34 16.93 23.90
N GLN A 304 14.60 16.77 22.79
CA GLN A 304 14.19 15.44 22.31
C GLN A 304 15.39 14.49 22.09
N LEU A 305 16.50 14.98 21.53
CA LEU A 305 17.71 14.20 21.28
C LEU A 305 18.38 13.70 22.57
N SER A 306 18.31 14.47 23.66
CA SER A 306 18.82 14.03 24.97
C SER A 306 18.02 12.88 25.60
N PHE A 307 16.77 12.71 25.20
CA PHE A 307 15.91 11.60 25.66
C PHE A 307 15.82 10.46 24.63
N SER A 308 16.29 10.63 23.40
CA SER A 308 16.29 9.56 22.39
C SER A 308 17.31 8.45 22.73
N ASN A 309 17.10 7.22 22.24
CA ASN A 309 18.06 6.12 22.43
C ASN A 309 19.37 6.37 21.66
N SER A 310 19.29 7.01 20.48
CA SER A 310 20.44 7.55 19.75
C SER A 310 20.06 8.86 19.08
N ALA A 311 20.80 9.91 19.40
CA ALA A 311 20.63 11.23 18.83
C ALA A 311 20.95 11.25 17.33
N GLU A 312 22.00 10.53 16.93
CA GLU A 312 22.45 10.47 15.54
C GLU A 312 21.42 9.78 14.64
N LEU A 313 20.92 8.62 15.08
CA LEU A 313 19.89 7.88 14.36
C LEU A 313 18.56 8.63 14.31
N HIS A 314 18.15 9.23 15.42
CA HIS A 314 16.94 10.06 15.47
C HIS A 314 17.03 11.23 14.50
N LEU A 315 18.15 11.95 14.48
CA LEU A 315 18.36 13.08 13.57
C LEU A 315 18.40 12.63 12.10
N LEU A 316 19.14 11.56 11.80
CA LEU A 316 19.25 10.99 10.44
C LEU A 316 17.87 10.59 9.90
N CYS A 317 17.12 9.79 10.65
CA CYS A 317 15.79 9.34 10.25
C CYS A 317 14.83 10.52 10.12
N SER A 318 14.86 11.46 11.07
CA SER A 318 14.01 12.65 11.01
C SER A 318 14.33 13.54 9.81
N ALA A 319 15.61 13.68 9.44
CA ALA A 319 16.02 14.43 8.27
C ALA A 319 15.53 13.76 6.98
N LEU A 320 15.69 12.44 6.84
CA LEU A 320 15.19 11.67 5.69
C LEU A 320 13.67 11.78 5.56
N ILE A 321 12.94 11.58 6.66
CA ILE A 321 11.47 11.69 6.70
C ILE A 321 11.04 13.12 6.33
N PHE A 322 11.70 14.15 6.89
CA PHE A 322 11.44 15.55 6.54
C PHE A 322 11.67 15.83 5.04
N LEU A 323 12.75 15.31 4.46
CA LEU A 323 13.05 15.49 3.04
C LEU A 323 12.02 14.81 2.15
N ILE A 324 11.57 13.59 2.49
CA ILE A 324 10.58 12.84 1.72
C ILE A 324 9.19 13.47 1.89
N ALA A 325 8.67 13.53 3.12
CA ALA A 325 7.32 14.02 3.40
C ALA A 325 7.18 15.51 3.06
N GLY A 326 8.19 16.32 3.38
CA GLY A 326 8.17 17.75 3.08
C GLY A 326 8.21 18.06 1.58
N ASN A 327 8.65 17.14 0.73
CA ASN A 327 8.70 17.31 -0.72
C ASN A 327 7.78 16.33 -1.47
N TYR A 328 6.79 15.73 -0.79
CA TYR A 328 5.91 14.71 -1.36
C TYR A 328 5.30 15.12 -2.71
N PHE A 329 4.82 16.37 -2.85
CA PHE A 329 4.21 16.84 -4.09
C PHE A 329 5.23 17.03 -5.23
N LYS A 330 6.47 17.42 -4.90
CA LYS A 330 7.57 17.49 -5.88
C LYS A 330 7.98 16.10 -6.34
N ILE A 331 8.07 15.14 -5.40
CA ILE A 331 8.34 13.72 -5.69
C ILE A 331 7.24 13.16 -6.59
N TRP A 332 5.97 13.38 -6.22
CA TRP A 332 4.81 12.99 -7.03
C TRP A 332 4.88 13.59 -8.44
N THR A 333 5.12 14.90 -8.55
CA THR A 333 5.23 15.59 -9.85
C THR A 333 6.38 15.02 -10.68
N PHE A 334 7.53 14.75 -10.06
CA PHE A 334 8.67 14.11 -10.71
C PHE A 334 8.30 12.73 -11.24
N LEU A 335 7.73 11.86 -10.40
CA LEU A 335 7.30 10.52 -10.78
C LEU A 335 6.25 10.55 -11.89
N ARG A 336 5.23 11.41 -11.78
CA ARG A 336 4.17 11.60 -12.78
C ARG A 336 4.75 12.04 -14.13
N LYS A 337 5.61 13.06 -14.15
CA LYS A 337 6.26 13.54 -15.39
C LYS A 337 7.18 12.49 -16.00
N ARG A 338 7.88 11.70 -15.18
CA ARG A 338 8.71 10.59 -15.67
C ARG A 338 7.85 9.46 -16.23
N ALA A 339 6.75 9.13 -15.59
CA ALA A 339 5.78 8.16 -16.10
C ALA A 339 5.21 8.61 -17.45
N GLU A 340 4.85 9.89 -17.60
CA GLU A 340 4.41 10.46 -18.89
C GLU A 340 5.50 10.41 -19.95
N LYS A 341 6.77 10.71 -19.59
CA LYS A 341 7.90 10.60 -20.51
C LYS A 341 8.09 9.17 -21.00
N ILE A 342 8.02 8.18 -20.10
CA ILE A 342 8.15 6.76 -20.44
C ILE A 342 6.94 6.28 -21.26
N ALA A 343 5.73 6.75 -20.95
CA ALA A 343 4.53 6.46 -21.72
C ALA A 343 4.63 6.90 -23.19
N ASN A 344 5.48 7.89 -23.47
CA ASN A 344 5.72 8.42 -24.81
C ASN A 344 7.12 8.09 -25.35
N SER A 345 7.84 7.13 -24.74
CA SER A 345 9.19 6.76 -25.16
C SER A 345 9.25 5.53 -26.05
N TRP A 346 8.13 5.08 -26.63
CA TRP A 346 8.11 3.89 -27.48
C TRP A 346 9.12 4.02 -28.62
N GLN A 347 9.98 3.01 -28.77
CA GLN A 347 11.01 2.95 -29.82
C GLN A 347 11.19 1.51 -30.29
N GLU A 348 11.40 1.36 -31.60
CA GLU A 348 11.72 0.09 -32.25
C GLU A 348 13.03 0.17 -33.03
N TRP A 349 13.77 -0.94 -33.07
CA TRP A 349 14.93 -1.13 -33.93
C TRP A 349 14.72 -2.38 -34.77
N VAL A 350 14.91 -2.28 -36.08
CA VAL A 350 14.70 -3.40 -37.01
C VAL A 350 16.05 -3.85 -37.54
N PHE A 351 16.39 -5.12 -37.30
CA PHE A 351 17.58 -5.80 -37.76
C PHE A 351 17.17 -6.95 -38.70
N GLY A 352 17.10 -6.65 -40.00
CA GLY A 352 16.62 -7.61 -41.00
C GLY A 352 15.17 -8.03 -40.72
N LYS A 353 14.95 -9.32 -40.40
CA LYS A 353 13.62 -9.87 -40.08
C LYS A 353 13.20 -9.67 -38.62
N LEU A 354 14.13 -9.24 -37.76
CA LEU A 354 13.94 -9.13 -36.32
C LEU A 354 13.68 -7.68 -35.95
N ARG A 355 12.75 -7.45 -35.03
CA ARG A 355 12.49 -6.14 -34.44
C ARG A 355 12.63 -6.22 -32.93
N VAL A 356 13.34 -5.26 -32.36
CA VAL A 356 13.52 -5.07 -30.92
C VAL A 356 12.71 -3.85 -30.50
N ILE A 357 11.90 -3.98 -29.45
CA ILE A 357 11.09 -2.91 -28.88
C ILE A 357 11.61 -2.60 -27.48
N ASN A 358 11.83 -1.31 -27.20
CA ASN A 358 12.51 -0.86 -25.98
C ASN A 358 11.84 -1.33 -24.67
N HIS A 359 10.52 -1.55 -24.67
CA HIS A 359 9.82 -2.00 -23.47
C HIS A 359 10.26 -3.40 -22.99
N GLY A 360 10.89 -4.20 -23.86
CA GLY A 360 11.47 -5.50 -23.51
C GLY A 360 12.59 -5.40 -22.48
N PHE A 361 13.38 -4.32 -22.52
CA PHE A 361 14.48 -4.12 -21.58
C PHE A 361 14.00 -3.99 -20.13
N TYR A 362 12.85 -3.35 -19.90
CA TYR A 362 12.29 -3.23 -18.55
C TYR A 362 11.92 -4.59 -17.96
N VAL A 363 11.18 -5.43 -18.68
CA VAL A 363 10.78 -6.74 -18.18
C VAL A 363 11.97 -7.70 -18.07
N GLY A 364 12.94 -7.62 -18.99
CA GLY A 364 14.20 -8.35 -18.87
C GLY A 364 15.00 -7.96 -17.63
N PHE A 365 15.14 -6.66 -17.37
CA PHE A 365 15.77 -6.17 -16.15
C PHE A 365 15.02 -6.57 -14.89
N GLY A 366 13.68 -6.52 -14.91
CA GLY A 366 12.85 -7.00 -13.81
C GLY A 366 13.09 -8.47 -13.47
N THR A 367 13.12 -9.35 -14.48
CA THR A 367 13.42 -10.77 -14.24
C THR A 367 14.86 -10.99 -13.79
N PHE A 368 15.84 -10.33 -14.41
CA PHE A 368 17.24 -10.37 -13.96
C PHE A 368 17.33 -10.00 -12.47
N PHE A 369 16.75 -8.86 -12.10
CA PHE A 369 16.80 -8.32 -10.76
C PHE A 369 16.09 -9.25 -9.76
N GLY A 370 14.93 -9.80 -10.12
CA GLY A 370 14.20 -10.75 -9.28
C GLY A 370 14.96 -12.04 -9.02
N ILE A 371 15.53 -12.66 -10.06
CA ILE A 371 16.32 -13.89 -9.92
C ILE A 371 17.59 -13.61 -9.12
N PHE A 372 18.28 -12.51 -9.42
CA PHE A 372 19.51 -12.13 -8.72
C PHE A 372 19.29 -11.91 -7.23
N LEU A 373 18.29 -11.10 -6.86
CA LEU A 373 17.95 -10.88 -5.46
C LEU A 373 17.47 -12.16 -4.77
N SER A 374 16.72 -13.02 -5.48
CA SER A 374 16.29 -14.31 -4.94
C SER A 374 17.50 -15.19 -4.62
N GLY A 375 18.47 -15.31 -5.53
CA GLY A 375 19.71 -16.04 -5.27
C GLY A 375 20.55 -15.42 -4.14
N ILE A 376 20.52 -14.10 -3.96
CA ILE A 376 21.15 -13.45 -2.79
C ILE A 376 20.52 -13.90 -1.47
N LEU A 377 19.20 -14.10 -1.42
CA LEU A 377 18.53 -14.52 -0.19
C LEU A 377 18.68 -16.02 0.10
N VAL A 378 18.47 -16.89 -0.90
CA VAL A 378 18.44 -18.35 -0.67
C VAL A 378 19.74 -19.08 -1.02
N GLY A 379 20.69 -18.38 -1.64
CA GLY A 379 21.99 -18.92 -2.04
C GLY A 379 22.04 -19.56 -3.43
N ASP A 380 23.25 -19.79 -3.92
CA ASP A 380 23.58 -20.30 -5.27
C ASP A 380 22.94 -21.65 -5.55
N ALA A 381 22.81 -22.49 -4.51
CA ALA A 381 22.22 -23.83 -4.62
C ALA A 381 20.83 -23.82 -5.27
N TYR A 382 20.03 -22.77 -5.07
CA TYR A 382 18.68 -22.64 -5.61
C TYR A 382 18.61 -21.82 -6.92
N ALA A 383 19.73 -21.31 -7.44
CA ALA A 383 19.76 -20.43 -8.61
C ALA A 383 19.12 -21.08 -9.84
N TRP A 384 19.50 -22.34 -10.13
CA TRP A 384 18.94 -23.11 -11.24
C TRP A 384 17.44 -23.38 -11.07
N ALA A 385 16.99 -23.70 -9.85
CA ALA A 385 15.59 -23.91 -9.55
C ALA A 385 14.75 -22.65 -9.82
N ILE A 386 15.26 -21.48 -9.40
CA ILE A 386 14.60 -20.18 -9.62
C ILE A 386 14.54 -19.83 -11.12
N LEU A 387 15.60 -20.12 -11.87
CA LEU A 387 15.63 -19.94 -13.33
C LEU A 387 14.59 -20.83 -14.02
N VAL A 388 14.58 -22.13 -13.73
CA VAL A 388 13.64 -23.09 -14.31
C VAL A 388 12.20 -22.70 -13.97
N PHE A 389 11.96 -22.32 -12.72
CA PHE A 389 10.65 -21.85 -12.27
C PHE A 389 10.19 -20.64 -13.11
N SER A 390 11.05 -19.63 -13.23
CA SER A 390 10.77 -18.40 -14.00
C SER A 390 10.51 -18.70 -15.47
N PHE A 391 11.30 -19.59 -16.07
CA PHE A 391 11.15 -20.01 -17.46
C PHE A 391 9.79 -20.67 -17.72
N ILE A 392 9.41 -21.65 -16.90
CA ILE A 392 8.15 -22.37 -17.02
C ILE A 392 6.97 -21.40 -16.88
N VAL A 393 6.99 -20.52 -15.87
CA VAL A 393 5.92 -19.52 -15.68
C VAL A 393 5.74 -18.61 -16.90
N ILE A 394 6.84 -18.14 -17.50
CA ILE A 394 6.79 -17.28 -18.70
C ILE A 394 6.27 -18.06 -19.92
N VAL A 395 6.70 -19.31 -20.10
CA VAL A 395 6.24 -20.16 -21.19
C VAL A 395 4.74 -20.41 -21.08
N PHE A 396 4.24 -20.79 -19.90
CA PHE A 396 2.81 -21.00 -19.70
C PHE A 396 1.99 -19.71 -19.81
N SER A 397 2.53 -18.57 -19.38
CA SER A 397 1.92 -17.25 -19.60
C SER A 397 1.77 -16.95 -21.10
N ALA A 398 2.76 -17.30 -21.93
CA ALA A 398 2.70 -17.15 -23.38
C ALA A 398 1.71 -18.14 -24.03
N LEU A 399 1.79 -19.42 -23.67
CA LEU A 399 0.94 -20.48 -24.23
C LEU A 399 -0.54 -20.20 -23.96
N TRP A 400 -0.89 -19.90 -22.71
CA TRP A 400 -2.26 -19.60 -22.31
C TRP A 400 -2.83 -18.42 -23.10
N ALA A 401 -2.10 -17.30 -23.12
CA ALA A 401 -2.57 -16.12 -23.82
C ALA A 401 -2.66 -16.33 -25.32
N GLN A 402 -1.78 -17.13 -25.92
CA GLN A 402 -1.89 -17.45 -27.33
C GLN A 402 -3.11 -18.33 -27.64
N ILE A 403 -3.46 -19.26 -26.76
CA ILE A 403 -4.59 -20.18 -26.93
C ILE A 403 -5.93 -19.46 -26.69
N ILE A 404 -5.99 -18.58 -25.68
CA ILE A 404 -7.25 -17.98 -25.20
C ILE A 404 -7.43 -16.53 -25.65
N GLU A 405 -6.37 -15.72 -25.58
CA GLU A 405 -6.41 -14.25 -25.80
C GLU A 405 -5.82 -13.84 -27.16
N GLY A 406 -5.34 -14.80 -27.96
CA GLY A 406 -4.70 -14.56 -29.25
C GLY A 406 -5.67 -13.96 -30.27
N SER A 407 -5.20 -12.98 -31.04
CA SER A 407 -5.96 -12.42 -32.16
C SER A 407 -5.05 -12.19 -33.38
N GLU A 408 -5.63 -11.85 -34.53
CA GLU A 408 -4.85 -11.52 -35.74
C GLU A 408 -3.88 -10.35 -35.52
N LYS A 409 -4.24 -9.42 -34.64
CA LYS A 409 -3.44 -8.24 -34.26
C LYS A 409 -2.49 -8.51 -33.09
N LEU A 410 -2.83 -9.39 -32.15
CA LEU A 410 -2.00 -9.79 -31.03
C LEU A 410 -1.53 -11.25 -31.19
N LYS A 411 -0.39 -11.43 -31.89
CA LYS A 411 0.18 -12.76 -32.16
C LYS A 411 1.14 -13.28 -31.07
N ARG A 412 1.44 -12.48 -30.05
CA ARG A 412 2.28 -12.87 -28.88
C ARG A 412 1.84 -12.17 -27.57
N PRO A 413 0.60 -12.38 -27.09
CA PRO A 413 0.16 -11.89 -25.79
C PRO A 413 0.76 -12.72 -24.64
N TYR A 414 0.76 -12.17 -23.42
CA TYR A 414 1.16 -12.85 -22.19
C TYR A 414 0.05 -12.70 -21.17
N GLY A 415 -0.42 -13.82 -20.64
CA GLY A 415 -1.66 -13.91 -19.87
C GLY A 415 -1.38 -14.16 -18.40
N TYR A 416 -2.12 -13.48 -17.54
CA TYR A 416 -2.01 -13.63 -16.09
C TYR A 416 -2.39 -15.03 -15.62
N TYR A 417 -3.51 -15.58 -16.11
CA TYR A 417 -3.96 -16.93 -15.75
C TYR A 417 -2.99 -18.02 -16.19
N GLY A 418 -2.32 -17.83 -17.34
CA GLY A 418 -1.25 -18.72 -17.76
C GLY A 418 -0.09 -18.77 -16.78
N ALA A 419 0.27 -17.62 -16.17
CA ALA A 419 1.29 -17.60 -15.14
C ALA A 419 0.86 -18.39 -13.87
N LEU A 420 -0.42 -18.32 -13.47
CA LEU A 420 -0.93 -19.10 -12.33
C LEU A 420 -0.86 -20.61 -12.58
N VAL A 421 -1.24 -21.07 -13.78
CA VAL A 421 -1.07 -22.48 -14.18
C VAL A 421 0.42 -22.82 -14.25
N GLY A 422 1.23 -21.92 -14.78
CA GLY A 422 2.68 -22.04 -14.84
C GLY A 422 3.33 -22.25 -13.48
N ILE A 423 2.84 -21.59 -12.41
CA ILE A 423 3.33 -21.80 -11.03
C ILE A 423 3.16 -23.26 -10.62
N LEU A 424 2.02 -23.90 -10.92
CA LEU A 424 1.80 -25.31 -10.57
C LEU A 424 2.80 -26.24 -11.27
N PHE A 425 2.99 -26.06 -12.59
CA PHE A 425 3.96 -26.87 -13.35
C PHE A 425 5.41 -26.57 -12.98
N ALA A 426 5.72 -25.31 -12.67
CA ALA A 426 7.03 -24.89 -12.21
C ALA A 426 7.35 -25.50 -10.84
N SER A 427 6.38 -25.53 -9.92
CA SER A 427 6.48 -26.21 -8.63
C SER A 427 6.75 -27.72 -8.80
N ILE A 428 6.04 -28.40 -9.71
CA ILE A 428 6.27 -29.82 -9.98
C ILE A 428 7.69 -30.05 -10.55
N ALA A 429 8.14 -29.20 -11.48
CA ALA A 429 9.47 -29.31 -12.06
C ALA A 429 10.58 -29.08 -11.02
N VAL A 430 10.46 -28.04 -10.20
CA VAL A 430 11.39 -27.74 -9.10
C VAL A 430 11.44 -28.88 -8.08
N TRP A 431 10.27 -29.44 -7.73
CA TRP A 431 10.19 -30.62 -6.87
C TRP A 431 10.89 -31.84 -7.49
N ALA A 432 10.65 -32.11 -8.78
CA ALA A 432 11.28 -33.20 -9.50
C ALA A 432 12.81 -33.05 -9.64
N MET A 433 13.32 -31.81 -9.60
CA MET A 433 14.75 -31.51 -9.54
C MET A 433 15.35 -31.71 -8.13
N GLY A 434 14.56 -32.11 -7.13
CA GLY A 434 15.00 -32.37 -5.75
C GLY A 434 15.02 -31.14 -4.84
N TYR A 435 14.46 -30.01 -5.27
CA TYR A 435 14.44 -28.77 -4.49
C TYR A 435 13.18 -28.64 -3.63
N ASN A 436 13.32 -27.92 -2.51
CA ASN A 436 12.17 -27.51 -1.73
C ASN A 436 11.42 -26.38 -2.46
N VAL A 437 10.21 -26.69 -2.92
CA VAL A 437 9.33 -25.76 -3.64
C VAL A 437 8.96 -24.55 -2.80
N TRP A 438 8.76 -24.72 -1.49
CA TRP A 438 8.37 -23.63 -0.60
C TRP A 438 9.45 -22.56 -0.49
N VAL A 439 10.73 -22.94 -0.51
CA VAL A 439 11.85 -21.99 -0.55
C VAL A 439 11.74 -21.11 -1.80
N VAL A 440 11.52 -21.73 -2.97
CA VAL A 440 11.42 -21.01 -4.25
C VAL A 440 10.18 -20.11 -4.29
N ILE A 441 9.01 -20.61 -3.86
CA ILE A 441 7.78 -19.80 -3.78
C ILE A 441 7.96 -18.64 -2.80
N GLY A 442 8.53 -18.89 -1.61
CA GLY A 442 8.75 -17.89 -0.58
C GLY A 442 9.64 -16.76 -1.08
N VAL A 443 10.83 -17.08 -1.60
CA VAL A 443 11.78 -16.05 -2.06
C VAL A 443 11.27 -15.28 -3.28
N ILE A 444 10.61 -15.97 -4.23
CA ILE A 444 10.00 -15.29 -5.37
C ILE A 444 8.91 -14.34 -4.88
N SER A 445 8.11 -14.72 -3.88
CA SER A 445 7.06 -13.87 -3.31
C SER A 445 7.62 -12.58 -2.71
N VAL A 446 8.79 -12.64 -2.07
CA VAL A 446 9.47 -11.46 -1.51
C VAL A 446 9.76 -10.42 -2.60
N PHE A 447 10.33 -10.84 -3.73
CA PHE A 447 10.80 -9.91 -4.78
C PHE A 447 9.79 -9.69 -5.91
N MET A 448 8.76 -10.52 -6.04
CA MET A 448 7.74 -10.39 -7.08
C MET A 448 7.08 -9.00 -7.11
N PRO A 449 6.79 -8.31 -5.99
CA PRO A 449 6.27 -6.95 -6.05
C PRO A 449 7.19 -5.99 -6.83
N TRP A 450 8.51 -6.06 -6.62
CA TRP A 450 9.47 -5.22 -7.35
C TRP A 450 9.60 -5.62 -8.81
N VAL A 451 9.61 -6.92 -9.11
CA VAL A 451 9.57 -7.42 -10.50
C VAL A 451 8.32 -6.92 -11.22
N GLN A 452 7.15 -6.98 -10.56
CA GLN A 452 5.88 -6.49 -11.09
C GLN A 452 5.85 -4.98 -11.25
N ALA A 453 6.43 -4.23 -10.29
CA ALA A 453 6.58 -2.78 -10.39
C ALA A 453 7.42 -2.39 -11.61
N ILE A 454 8.56 -3.06 -11.83
CA ILE A 454 9.40 -2.84 -13.02
C ILE A 454 8.61 -3.21 -14.30
N GLY A 455 7.82 -4.29 -14.27
CA GLY A 455 6.92 -4.68 -15.36
C GLY A 455 5.88 -3.61 -15.72
N ARG A 456 5.53 -2.68 -14.81
CA ARG A 456 4.62 -1.56 -15.12
C ARG A 456 5.25 -0.52 -16.05
N PHE A 457 6.57 -0.45 -16.18
CA PHE A 457 7.21 0.39 -17.21
C PHE A 457 6.86 -0.08 -18.62
N ARG A 458 6.81 -1.41 -18.86
CA ARG A 458 6.29 -1.96 -20.12
C ARG A 458 4.85 -1.52 -20.36
N CYS A 459 4.01 -1.51 -19.32
CA CYS A 459 2.63 -1.07 -19.44
C CYS A 459 2.52 0.40 -19.84
N LEU A 460 3.37 1.27 -19.26
CA LEU A 460 3.47 2.66 -19.67
C LEU A 460 3.83 2.80 -21.15
N VAL A 461 4.92 2.16 -21.60
CA VAL A 461 5.38 2.27 -23.00
C VAL A 461 4.33 1.73 -23.99
N ASN A 462 3.71 0.58 -23.70
CA ASN A 462 2.72 -0.03 -24.57
C ASN A 462 1.34 0.63 -24.49
N GLY A 463 1.06 1.42 -23.46
CA GLY A 463 -0.26 1.98 -23.20
C GLY A 463 -1.32 0.96 -22.80
N CYS A 464 -0.93 -0.23 -22.34
CA CYS A 464 -1.88 -1.14 -21.69
C CYS A 464 -2.04 -0.76 -20.21
N CYS A 465 -3.09 -1.27 -19.57
CA CYS A 465 -3.38 -1.04 -18.15
C CYS A 465 -3.57 0.45 -17.80
N HIS A 466 -3.94 1.28 -18.78
CA HIS A 466 -4.06 2.73 -18.62
C HIS A 466 -5.27 3.12 -17.75
N GLY A 467 -5.20 4.32 -17.15
CA GLY A 467 -6.29 4.85 -16.34
C GLY A 467 -7.45 5.41 -17.15
N GLY A 468 -8.56 5.66 -16.46
CA GLY A 468 -9.67 6.45 -16.98
C GLY A 468 -9.35 7.94 -17.00
N LYS A 469 -10.22 8.73 -17.64
CA LYS A 469 -10.10 10.19 -17.69
C LYS A 469 -10.10 10.80 -16.28
N VAL A 470 -9.26 11.81 -16.09
CA VAL A 470 -9.19 12.60 -14.86
C VAL A 470 -9.12 14.08 -15.22
N ASP A 471 -9.85 14.92 -14.48
CA ASP A 471 -9.92 16.36 -14.78
C ASP A 471 -8.70 17.13 -14.23
N ASN A 472 -8.05 16.59 -13.20
CA ASN A 472 -6.98 17.28 -12.47
C ASN A 472 -5.59 17.04 -13.12
N PRO A 473 -4.94 18.07 -13.71
CA PRO A 473 -3.63 17.95 -14.36
C PRO A 473 -2.48 17.63 -13.40
N ASP A 474 -2.66 17.87 -12.10
CA ASP A 474 -1.67 17.47 -11.09
C ASP A 474 -1.66 15.96 -10.86
N ILE A 475 -2.69 15.23 -11.32
CA ILE A 475 -2.82 13.78 -11.15
C ILE A 475 -2.50 13.03 -12.43
N GLY A 476 -3.05 13.44 -13.58
CA GLY A 476 -3.03 12.63 -14.80
C GLY A 476 -1.73 12.67 -15.62
N ILE A 477 -1.60 11.73 -16.55
CA ILE A 477 -0.58 11.69 -17.61
C ILE A 477 -1.25 11.62 -18.98
N LYS A 478 -0.53 12.00 -20.04
CA LYS A 478 -1.02 11.99 -21.43
C LYS A 478 -0.21 11.05 -22.33
N TYR A 479 -0.89 10.48 -23.32
CA TYR A 479 -0.30 9.62 -24.33
C TYR A 479 -0.45 10.26 -25.72
N TYR A 480 0.62 10.23 -26.50
CA TYR A 480 0.69 10.81 -27.85
C TYR A 480 1.23 9.85 -28.90
N HIS A 481 2.04 8.87 -28.49
CA HIS A 481 2.68 7.94 -29.42
C HIS A 481 1.65 7.03 -30.10
N TYR A 482 1.63 6.96 -31.43
CA TYR A 482 0.60 6.26 -32.20
C TYR A 482 0.58 4.73 -31.97
N ARG A 483 1.74 4.11 -31.66
CA ARG A 483 1.83 2.69 -31.27
C ARG A 483 1.28 2.38 -29.88
N SER A 484 1.06 3.39 -29.04
CA SER A 484 0.45 3.17 -27.73
C SER A 484 -0.99 2.68 -27.92
N ARG A 485 -1.40 1.66 -27.16
CA ARG A 485 -2.79 1.16 -27.19
C ARG A 485 -3.79 2.23 -26.76
N VAL A 486 -3.38 3.20 -25.95
CA VAL A 486 -4.20 4.37 -25.59
C VAL A 486 -4.60 5.16 -26.84
N CYS A 487 -3.66 5.32 -27.78
CA CYS A 487 -3.88 6.07 -29.01
C CYS A 487 -4.52 5.23 -30.11
N GLY A 488 -4.11 3.95 -30.25
CA GLY A 488 -4.51 3.10 -31.38
C GLY A 488 -5.69 2.15 -31.12
N ILE A 489 -6.14 2.01 -29.87
CA ILE A 489 -7.26 1.12 -29.49
C ILE A 489 -8.34 1.87 -28.71
N SER A 490 -7.93 2.71 -27.74
CA SER A 490 -8.88 3.38 -26.84
C SER A 490 -9.33 4.77 -27.31
N ASP A 491 -8.72 5.33 -28.37
CA ASP A 491 -8.98 6.67 -28.89
C ASP A 491 -8.86 7.80 -27.83
N LEU A 492 -7.92 7.66 -26.89
CA LEU A 492 -7.69 8.61 -25.78
C LEU A 492 -6.39 9.42 -25.95
N LYS A 493 -5.96 9.65 -27.20
CA LYS A 493 -4.75 10.43 -27.49
C LYS A 493 -4.89 11.86 -26.94
N GLY A 494 -3.89 12.33 -26.18
CA GLY A 494 -3.85 13.68 -25.60
C GLY A 494 -4.79 13.92 -24.42
N GLU A 495 -5.67 12.97 -24.12
CA GLU A 495 -6.55 13.00 -22.94
C GLU A 495 -5.74 12.80 -21.66
N LEU A 496 -6.22 13.40 -20.58
CA LEU A 496 -5.59 13.31 -19.27
C LEU A 496 -6.10 12.06 -18.55
N LEU A 497 -5.21 11.10 -18.30
CA LEU A 497 -5.57 9.79 -17.74
C LEU A 497 -4.91 9.55 -16.39
N HIS A 498 -5.59 8.83 -15.50
CA HIS A 498 -4.97 8.34 -14.27
C HIS A 498 -3.71 7.50 -14.60
N PRO A 499 -2.54 7.76 -13.97
CA PRO A 499 -1.36 6.93 -14.15
C PRO A 499 -1.46 5.65 -13.31
N THR A 500 -2.44 4.78 -13.60
CA THR A 500 -2.66 3.50 -12.89
C THR A 500 -1.41 2.61 -12.83
N PRO A 501 -0.52 2.53 -13.85
CA PRO A 501 0.74 1.81 -13.70
C PRO A 501 1.64 2.40 -12.61
N LEU A 502 1.67 3.74 -12.45
CA LEU A 502 2.44 4.42 -11.40
C LEU A 502 1.85 4.16 -10.01
N TYR A 503 0.52 4.13 -9.88
CA TYR A 503 -0.14 3.75 -8.62
C TYR A 503 0.28 2.34 -8.19
N ALA A 504 0.27 1.39 -9.13
CA ALA A 504 0.71 0.02 -8.89
C ALA A 504 2.21 -0.05 -8.52
N MET A 505 3.08 0.70 -9.20
CA MET A 505 4.50 0.77 -8.87
C MET A 505 4.75 1.22 -7.44
N ILE A 506 4.09 2.30 -7.00
CA ILE A 506 4.26 2.84 -5.64
C ILE A 506 3.78 1.82 -4.60
N TRP A 507 2.60 1.22 -4.80
CA TRP A 507 2.06 0.23 -3.88
C TRP A 507 2.96 -1.01 -3.76
N LEU A 508 3.34 -1.60 -4.90
CA LEU A 508 4.17 -2.81 -4.94
C LEU A 508 5.57 -2.57 -4.39
N PHE A 509 6.12 -1.37 -4.57
CA PHE A 509 7.42 -1.00 -3.98
C PHE A 509 7.40 -1.10 -2.45
N LEU A 510 6.33 -0.60 -1.81
CA LEU A 510 6.15 -0.71 -0.37
C LEU A 510 5.89 -2.16 0.05
N VAL A 511 5.02 -2.89 -0.66
CA VAL A 511 4.75 -4.31 -0.35
C VAL A 511 6.03 -5.15 -0.33
N GLY A 512 6.96 -4.94 -1.27
CA GLY A 512 8.21 -5.71 -1.31
C GLY A 512 9.06 -5.58 -0.03
N PHE A 513 9.11 -4.40 0.59
CA PHE A 513 9.84 -4.23 1.86
C PHE A 513 9.16 -4.92 3.04
N ILE A 514 7.82 -4.95 3.07
CA ILE A 514 7.08 -5.72 4.09
C ILE A 514 7.45 -7.20 3.98
N LEU A 515 7.40 -7.76 2.77
CA LEU A 515 7.72 -9.17 2.55
C LEU A 515 9.18 -9.50 2.82
N LEU A 516 10.11 -8.59 2.48
CA LEU A 516 11.53 -8.73 2.82
C LEU A 516 11.74 -8.71 4.34
N SER A 517 11.04 -7.84 5.06
CA SER A 517 11.10 -7.82 6.52
C SER A 517 10.56 -9.11 7.13
N LEU A 518 9.46 -9.66 6.62
CA LEU A 518 8.94 -10.96 7.07
C LEU A 518 9.95 -12.09 6.82
N HIS A 519 10.59 -12.10 5.65
CA HIS A 519 11.65 -13.08 5.37
C HIS A 519 12.83 -12.96 6.35
N ASN A 520 13.27 -11.74 6.63
CA ASN A 520 14.39 -11.48 7.56
C ASN A 520 14.04 -11.77 9.03
N ASN A 521 12.77 -11.93 9.36
CA ASN A 521 12.29 -12.33 10.70
C ASN A 521 11.74 -13.77 10.67
N ASP A 522 12.25 -14.60 9.76
CA ASP A 522 12.02 -16.05 9.72
C ASP A 522 10.54 -16.47 9.63
N PHE A 523 9.69 -15.67 8.98
CA PHE A 523 8.30 -16.07 8.73
C PHE A 523 8.22 -17.23 7.72
N PRO A 524 7.29 -18.19 7.90
CA PRO A 524 7.10 -19.31 6.97
C PRO A 524 6.83 -18.87 5.53
N SER A 525 7.35 -19.64 4.57
CA SER A 525 7.18 -19.34 3.13
C SER A 525 5.71 -19.26 2.67
N PRO A 526 4.78 -20.14 3.11
CA PRO A 526 3.36 -19.97 2.79
C PRO A 526 2.74 -18.70 3.36
N PHE A 527 3.21 -18.25 4.53
CA PHE A 527 2.77 -17.01 5.15
C PHE A 527 3.20 -15.78 4.33
N ILE A 528 4.46 -15.73 3.92
CA ILE A 528 4.99 -14.68 3.03
C ILE A 528 4.24 -14.66 1.70
N PHE A 529 4.01 -15.83 1.09
CA PHE A 529 3.23 -15.95 -0.14
C PHE A 529 1.76 -15.52 0.05
N GLY A 530 1.15 -15.90 1.17
CA GLY A 530 -0.21 -15.51 1.51
C GLY A 530 -0.36 -14.00 1.66
N LEU A 531 0.57 -13.35 2.37
CA LEU A 531 0.60 -11.90 2.49
C LEU A 531 0.91 -11.18 1.18
N TYR A 532 1.76 -11.76 0.34
CA TYR A 532 1.95 -11.29 -1.04
C TYR A 532 0.60 -11.24 -1.78
N LEU A 533 -0.18 -12.33 -1.76
CA LEU A 533 -1.48 -12.39 -2.43
C LEU A 533 -2.52 -11.44 -1.83
N ILE A 534 -2.53 -11.27 -0.51
CA ILE A 534 -3.43 -10.34 0.19
C ILE A 534 -3.11 -8.89 -0.20
N LEU A 535 -1.86 -8.45 0.00
CA LEU A 535 -1.48 -7.05 -0.18
C LEU A 535 -1.53 -6.66 -1.66
N THR A 536 -1.09 -7.53 -2.58
CA THR A 536 -1.22 -7.27 -4.01
C THR A 536 -2.67 -7.31 -4.47
N GLY A 537 -3.52 -8.19 -3.91
CA GLY A 537 -4.96 -8.23 -4.15
C GLY A 537 -5.66 -6.93 -3.72
N ILE A 538 -5.40 -6.45 -2.50
CA ILE A 538 -5.96 -5.19 -1.99
C ILE A 538 -5.58 -4.01 -2.90
N GLY A 539 -4.29 -3.86 -3.24
CA GLY A 539 -3.86 -2.81 -4.17
C GLY A 539 -4.48 -2.95 -5.56
N ARG A 540 -4.60 -4.18 -6.06
CA ARG A 540 -5.21 -4.48 -7.36
C ARG A 540 -6.69 -4.11 -7.41
N PHE A 541 -7.44 -4.35 -6.34
CA PHE A 541 -8.84 -3.98 -6.25
C PHE A 541 -9.06 -2.47 -6.46
N VAL A 542 -8.18 -1.65 -5.87
CA VAL A 542 -8.20 -0.20 -6.03
C VAL A 542 -7.72 0.20 -7.43
N GLU A 543 -6.56 -0.29 -7.87
CA GLU A 543 -5.97 0.02 -9.19
C GLU A 543 -7.00 -0.22 -10.32
N GLU A 544 -7.67 -1.36 -10.29
CA GLU A 544 -8.64 -1.77 -11.31
C GLU A 544 -9.83 -0.81 -11.40
N ALA A 545 -10.23 -0.17 -10.30
CA ALA A 545 -11.34 0.77 -10.29
C ALA A 545 -11.05 2.06 -11.08
N TYR A 546 -9.77 2.45 -11.15
CA TYR A 546 -9.31 3.66 -11.86
C TYR A 546 -8.87 3.38 -13.29
N ARG A 547 -8.89 2.12 -13.77
CA ARG A 547 -8.54 1.78 -15.15
C ARG A 547 -9.56 2.29 -16.17
N GLY A 548 -9.09 2.65 -17.36
CA GLY A 548 -9.91 3.15 -18.47
C GLY A 548 -10.17 2.10 -19.56
N GLU A 549 -9.74 0.85 -19.38
CA GLU A 549 -9.89 -0.21 -20.37
C GLU A 549 -11.35 -0.66 -20.47
N VAL A 550 -11.95 -0.51 -21.65
CA VAL A 550 -13.37 -0.82 -21.90
C VAL A 550 -13.63 -2.34 -21.97
N GLN A 551 -12.58 -3.14 -22.17
CA GLN A 551 -12.69 -4.58 -22.44
C GLN A 551 -12.96 -5.43 -21.20
N THR A 552 -12.79 -4.89 -19.98
CA THR A 552 -12.95 -5.68 -18.76
C THR A 552 -14.44 -5.87 -18.43
N PRO A 553 -14.96 -7.12 -18.37
CA PRO A 553 -16.36 -7.36 -18.04
C PRO A 553 -16.71 -6.87 -16.63
N ILE A 554 -17.92 -6.31 -16.48
CA ILE A 554 -18.48 -5.92 -15.17
C ILE A 554 -19.51 -6.97 -14.76
N VAL A 555 -19.27 -7.61 -13.62
CA VAL A 555 -20.15 -8.63 -13.04
C VAL A 555 -20.62 -8.16 -11.68
N LYS A 556 -21.95 -8.04 -11.48
CA LYS A 556 -22.57 -7.60 -10.21
C LYS A 556 -21.99 -6.29 -9.64
N GLY A 557 -21.68 -5.32 -10.52
CA GLY A 557 -21.20 -3.99 -10.13
C GLY A 557 -19.68 -3.86 -9.97
N LEU A 558 -18.93 -4.97 -9.96
CA LEU A 558 -17.47 -4.97 -9.91
C LEU A 558 -16.87 -5.45 -11.24
N ARG A 559 -15.68 -4.96 -11.58
CA ARG A 559 -14.92 -5.47 -12.73
C ARG A 559 -14.41 -6.89 -12.45
N LEU A 560 -14.25 -7.70 -13.49
CA LEU A 560 -13.75 -9.08 -13.36
C LEU A 560 -12.47 -9.16 -12.52
N TYR A 561 -11.51 -8.26 -12.73
CA TYR A 561 -10.25 -8.27 -11.98
C TYR A 561 -10.38 -7.77 -10.52
N GLN A 562 -11.47 -7.10 -10.15
CA GLN A 562 -11.78 -6.83 -8.75
C GLN A 562 -12.27 -8.10 -8.05
N TRP A 563 -13.01 -8.97 -8.76
CA TRP A 563 -13.36 -10.30 -8.24
C TRP A 563 -12.13 -11.19 -8.08
N THR A 564 -11.21 -11.19 -9.04
CA THR A 564 -9.96 -11.96 -8.89
C THR A 564 -9.09 -11.42 -7.77
N ALA A 565 -9.10 -10.11 -7.52
CA ALA A 565 -8.43 -9.51 -6.38
C ALA A 565 -9.02 -9.99 -5.04
N ILE A 566 -10.35 -10.07 -4.93
CA ILE A 566 -11.02 -10.64 -3.75
C ILE A 566 -10.63 -12.12 -3.58
N ALA A 567 -10.64 -12.90 -4.67
CA ALA A 567 -10.22 -14.30 -4.63
C ALA A 567 -8.76 -14.45 -4.20
N SER A 568 -7.86 -13.59 -4.68
CA SER A 568 -6.44 -13.55 -4.26
C SER A 568 -6.30 -13.29 -2.76
N VAL A 569 -7.08 -12.38 -2.19
CA VAL A 569 -7.09 -12.13 -0.74
C VAL A 569 -7.54 -13.38 0.03
N LEU A 570 -8.62 -14.03 -0.39
CA LEU A 570 -9.13 -15.24 0.27
C LEU A 570 -8.15 -16.41 0.18
N VAL A 571 -7.53 -16.62 -0.99
CA VAL A 571 -6.48 -17.63 -1.17
C VAL A 571 -5.27 -17.27 -0.30
N GLY A 572 -4.89 -16.00 -0.24
CA GLY A 572 -3.79 -15.55 0.61
C GLY A 572 -4.04 -15.81 2.09
N MET A 573 -5.26 -15.55 2.59
CA MET A 573 -5.66 -15.91 3.96
C MET A 573 -5.50 -17.42 4.22
N PHE A 574 -5.93 -18.25 3.27
CA PHE A 574 -5.73 -19.69 3.35
C PHE A 574 -4.25 -20.10 3.31
N MET A 575 -3.42 -19.44 2.52
CA MET A 575 -1.98 -19.74 2.49
C MET A 575 -1.28 -19.38 3.80
N THR A 576 -1.72 -18.32 4.49
CA THR A 576 -1.14 -17.91 5.77
C THR A 576 -1.36 -18.90 6.92
N ILE A 577 -2.34 -19.80 6.81
CA ILE A 577 -2.63 -20.81 7.85
C ILE A 577 -1.90 -22.14 7.62
N LEU A 578 -1.16 -22.29 6.52
CA LEU A 578 -0.51 -23.57 6.20
C LEU A 578 0.73 -23.77 7.10
N PRO A 579 0.80 -24.89 7.85
CA PRO A 579 1.93 -25.18 8.72
C PRO A 579 3.07 -25.77 7.87
N VAL A 580 4.04 -24.93 7.54
CA VAL A 580 5.28 -25.34 6.87
C VAL A 580 6.44 -24.76 7.64
N ASP A 581 7.38 -25.62 8.02
CA ASP A 581 8.55 -25.23 8.79
C ASP A 581 9.45 -24.28 8.00
N VAL A 582 10.10 -23.37 8.73
CA VAL A 582 11.07 -22.43 8.18
C VAL A 582 12.34 -23.19 7.81
N VAL A 583 12.79 -23.01 6.57
CA VAL A 583 14.04 -23.61 6.09
C VAL A 583 15.15 -22.58 6.20
N TYR A 584 16.08 -22.81 7.11
CA TYR A 584 17.26 -21.97 7.27
C TYR A 584 18.30 -22.33 6.20
N LEU A 585 18.63 -21.37 5.35
CA LEU A 585 19.64 -21.50 4.31
C LEU A 585 20.76 -20.52 4.58
N THR A 586 22.00 -20.93 4.35
CA THR A 586 23.16 -20.04 4.40
C THR A 586 23.34 -19.36 3.05
N PRO A 587 23.18 -18.03 2.95
CA PRO A 587 23.33 -17.35 1.66
C PRO A 587 24.79 -17.38 1.22
N ALA A 588 25.08 -18.18 0.19
CA ALA A 588 26.35 -18.14 -0.52
C ALA A 588 26.04 -17.72 -1.95
N VAL A 589 26.54 -16.58 -2.40
CA VAL A 589 26.31 -16.10 -3.77
C VAL A 589 27.50 -16.47 -4.62
N GLY A 590 27.26 -17.30 -5.63
CA GLY A 590 28.27 -17.71 -6.59
C GLY A 590 27.94 -17.25 -7.99
N TRP A 591 28.62 -17.85 -8.96
CA TRP A 591 28.45 -17.51 -10.38
C TRP A 591 27.14 -18.06 -10.95
N GLU A 592 26.54 -19.11 -10.34
CA GLU A 592 25.28 -19.70 -10.83
C GLU A 592 24.11 -18.72 -10.69
N THR A 593 24.07 -17.96 -9.61
CA THR A 593 23.10 -16.88 -9.37
C THR A 593 23.19 -15.81 -10.44
N LEU A 594 24.41 -15.35 -10.75
CA LEU A 594 24.63 -14.32 -11.76
C LEU A 594 24.25 -14.84 -13.16
N VAL A 595 24.69 -16.05 -13.51
CA VAL A 595 24.37 -16.68 -14.80
C VAL A 595 22.87 -16.91 -14.93
N SER A 596 22.21 -17.44 -13.89
CA SER A 596 20.77 -17.64 -13.87
C SER A 596 20.01 -16.35 -14.06
N ALA A 597 20.42 -15.27 -13.38
CA ALA A 597 19.83 -13.96 -13.54
C ALA A 597 20.02 -13.41 -14.97
N LEU A 598 21.23 -13.50 -15.52
CA LEU A 598 21.53 -13.04 -16.88
C LEU A 598 20.71 -13.81 -17.93
N VAL A 599 20.70 -15.14 -17.85
CA VAL A 599 19.95 -16.00 -18.77
C VAL A 599 18.45 -15.72 -18.66
N GLY A 600 17.89 -15.68 -17.46
CA GLY A 600 16.46 -15.40 -17.25
C GLY A 600 16.06 -14.00 -17.71
N GLY A 601 16.90 -13.00 -17.46
CA GLY A 601 16.70 -11.62 -17.91
C GLY A 601 16.74 -11.48 -19.43
N LEU A 602 17.75 -12.05 -20.09
CA LEU A 602 17.88 -12.05 -21.54
C LEU A 602 16.74 -12.82 -22.21
N PHE A 603 16.38 -13.99 -21.67
CA PHE A 603 15.24 -14.76 -22.15
C PHE A 603 13.94 -13.95 -22.08
N THR A 604 13.67 -13.30 -20.95
CA THR A 604 12.46 -12.48 -20.77
C THR A 604 12.48 -11.26 -21.69
N ALA A 605 13.62 -10.57 -21.81
CA ALA A 605 13.79 -9.44 -22.73
C ALA A 605 13.49 -9.84 -24.17
N PHE A 606 14.02 -10.99 -24.61
CA PHE A 606 13.76 -11.51 -25.95
C PHE A 606 12.29 -11.91 -26.12
N ALA A 607 11.75 -12.70 -25.19
CA ALA A 607 10.39 -13.21 -25.27
C ALA A 607 9.35 -12.09 -25.34
N MET A 608 9.55 -11.03 -24.55
CA MET A 608 8.60 -9.94 -24.40
C MET A 608 8.95 -8.68 -25.20
N GLY A 609 10.16 -8.55 -25.74
CA GLY A 609 10.65 -7.35 -26.42
C GLY A 609 11.08 -7.55 -27.86
N VAL A 610 11.21 -8.78 -28.33
CA VAL A 610 11.68 -9.09 -29.68
C VAL A 610 10.61 -9.83 -30.47
N ASP A 611 10.39 -9.38 -31.69
CA ASP A 611 9.40 -9.97 -32.59
C ASP A 611 9.85 -9.93 -34.07
N PHE A 612 9.01 -10.49 -34.93
CA PHE A 612 9.21 -10.68 -36.37
C PHE A 612 8.04 -10.03 -37.12
N PRO A 613 8.09 -8.70 -37.37
CA PRO A 613 6.93 -7.92 -37.83
C PRO A 613 6.38 -8.38 -39.19
N TYR A 614 7.23 -8.98 -40.02
CA TYR A 614 6.89 -9.49 -41.35
C TYR A 614 6.41 -10.94 -41.37
N SER A 615 6.39 -11.62 -40.22
CA SER A 615 5.92 -13.01 -40.12
C SER A 615 4.44 -13.07 -39.72
N ASN A 616 3.75 -14.07 -40.28
CA ASN A 616 2.38 -14.38 -39.91
C ASN A 616 2.25 -15.59 -38.97
N ALA A 617 3.36 -16.23 -38.59
CA ALA A 617 3.36 -17.39 -37.70
C ALA A 617 2.81 -17.04 -36.30
N ARG A 618 2.38 -18.05 -35.56
CA ARG A 618 2.03 -17.88 -34.13
C ARG A 618 3.28 -17.45 -33.34
N PHE A 619 3.12 -16.64 -32.30
CA PHE A 619 4.19 -16.05 -31.48
C PHE A 619 5.13 -15.08 -32.21
N SER A 620 4.81 -14.66 -33.43
CA SER A 620 5.74 -13.86 -34.25
C SER A 620 5.67 -12.35 -34.03
N ARG A 621 4.52 -11.77 -33.64
CA ARG A 621 4.36 -10.29 -33.58
C ARG A 621 3.95 -9.80 -32.20
N LEU A 622 4.66 -8.77 -31.74
CA LEU A 622 4.31 -7.86 -30.64
C LEU A 622 3.65 -6.60 -31.24
N VAL A 623 2.73 -5.98 -30.50
CA VAL A 623 1.94 -4.80 -30.96
C VAL A 623 2.83 -3.56 -31.10
#